data_AF-A0A5C4S295-F1
#
_entry.id   AF-A0A5C4S295-F1
#
_cell.length_a   1.000
_cell.length_b   1.000
_cell.length_c   1.000
_cell.angle_alpha   90.00
_cell.angle_beta   90.00
_cell.angle_gamma   90.00
#
_symmetry.space_group_name_H-M   'P 1'
#
loop_
_entity.id
_entity.type
_entity.pdbx_description
1 polymer ?
#
loop_
_entity_poly.entity_id
_entity_poly.type
_entity_poly.pdbx_seq_one_letter_code
_entity_poly.pdbx_strand_id
1 'polypeptide(L)'
;MHEELWPDILLDVIRPLIRNMRDVRRYGLAVRSAMDALDGQVASEDVCALEAVRLFMPDVFHQLSRSRDAVTTRLGQFMPEQVKHLVDRIYACDAPKEVVSHLLRLLFPPGYKLIDASGYVAADVSIWLKERRVAYVDFFDLYFQRIQNEGVTALSKAEQAVELFAEPERLENFLHSLTCDELRNVLASLESLADDCLASEVVHVSVVLLNLLPNVMTEELPGSFGVTSAYYAGRMVSRFLLSIAGEDEREAAMYKLLDELTTLSGRLELILRMQSKNQDLQGWLPKEKAERVEGYWRRAVRKKMMHAESDWSKEYALLRVLLVARKFARDDEPEVSVPDDPNFTYALLLSSRGEMSSSLLDRRSVKRTATLLWEQLIEIYGGETLLQKRINALAASRIDDQFGVIALAVLYAEGKAPEDAGF
;
A
#
# COMPACT_ATOMS: atom_id res chain seq x y z
N MET A 1 -23.16 3.89 7.92
CA MET A 1 -24.48 3.22 7.97
C MET A 1 -25.03 3.27 6.56
N HIS A 2 -24.85 2.21 5.77
CA HIS A 2 -25.34 2.15 4.40
C HIS A 2 -26.80 1.67 4.43
N GLU A 3 -27.73 2.61 4.61
CA GLU A 3 -29.17 2.37 4.58
C GLU A 3 -29.64 1.74 3.25
N GLU A 4 -28.82 1.73 2.20
CA GLU A 4 -29.18 1.19 0.87
C GLU A 4 -29.14 -0.34 0.77
N LEU A 5 -28.24 -1.03 1.49
CA LEU A 5 -28.11 -2.50 1.43
C LEU A 5 -28.96 -3.23 2.48
N TRP A 6 -29.28 -2.54 3.58
CA TRP A 6 -30.05 -3.11 4.67
C TRP A 6 -31.45 -3.61 4.25
N PRO A 7 -32.24 -2.88 3.42
CA PRO A 7 -33.52 -3.36 2.93
C PRO A 7 -33.41 -4.68 2.18
N ASP A 8 -32.40 -4.83 1.32
CA ASP A 8 -32.16 -6.05 0.55
C ASP A 8 -31.78 -7.21 1.48
N ILE A 9 -30.84 -6.99 2.42
CA ILE A 9 -30.45 -8.02 3.40
C ILE A 9 -31.66 -8.45 4.25
N LEU A 10 -32.46 -7.49 4.70
CA LEU A 10 -33.64 -7.76 5.52
C LEU A 10 -34.71 -8.51 4.74
N LEU A 11 -35.02 -8.10 3.50
CA LEU A 11 -36.11 -8.65 2.71
C LEU A 11 -35.76 -9.96 2.01
N ASP A 12 -34.53 -10.07 1.51
CA ASP A 12 -34.12 -11.17 0.63
C ASP A 12 -33.36 -12.28 1.37
N VAL A 13 -32.76 -11.98 2.52
CA VAL A 13 -31.99 -12.94 3.32
C VAL A 13 -32.66 -13.26 4.65
N ILE A 14 -32.98 -12.24 5.47
CA ILE A 14 -33.43 -12.46 6.86
C ILE A 14 -34.92 -12.84 6.93
N ARG A 15 -35.79 -12.01 6.33
CA ARG A 15 -37.26 -12.18 6.39
C ARG A 15 -37.74 -13.56 5.91
N PRO A 16 -37.22 -14.14 4.81
CA PRO A 16 -37.66 -15.47 4.35
C PRO A 16 -37.38 -16.60 5.33
N LEU A 17 -36.42 -16.41 6.26
CA LEU A 17 -36.01 -17.41 7.24
C LEU A 17 -36.84 -17.35 8.54
N ILE A 18 -37.51 -16.23 8.80
CA ILE A 18 -38.33 -16.02 10.01
C ILE A 18 -39.77 -16.44 9.73
N ARG A 19 -40.25 -17.49 10.43
CA ARG A 19 -41.60 -18.02 10.23
C ARG A 19 -42.58 -17.61 11.33
N ASN A 20 -42.09 -17.27 12.52
CA ASN A 20 -42.94 -16.98 13.67
C ASN A 20 -42.23 -16.07 14.70
N MET A 21 -42.98 -15.63 15.71
CA MET A 21 -42.48 -14.74 16.78
C MET A 21 -41.37 -15.36 17.66
N ARG A 22 -41.29 -16.70 17.73
CA ARG A 22 -40.20 -17.37 18.46
C ARG A 22 -38.89 -17.23 17.69
N ASP A 23 -38.94 -17.32 16.36
CA ASP A 23 -37.78 -17.11 15.49
C ASP A 23 -37.26 -15.68 15.61
N VAL A 24 -38.16 -14.68 15.63
CA VAL A 24 -37.80 -13.27 15.88
C VAL A 24 -37.05 -13.10 17.19
N ARG A 25 -37.55 -13.70 18.28
CA ARG A 25 -36.88 -13.62 19.59
C ARG A 25 -35.51 -14.30 19.59
N ARG A 26 -35.40 -15.50 18.99
CA ARG A 26 -34.13 -16.23 18.88
C ARG A 26 -33.10 -15.45 18.07
N TYR A 27 -33.53 -14.88 16.94
CA TYR A 27 -32.71 -14.04 16.09
C TYR A 27 -32.21 -12.80 16.81
N GLY A 28 -33.10 -12.04 17.45
CA GLY A 28 -32.71 -10.83 18.18
C GLY A 28 -31.73 -11.09 19.33
N LEU A 29 -31.84 -12.24 20.02
CA LEU A 29 -30.88 -12.64 21.05
C LEU A 29 -29.51 -12.98 20.47
N ALA A 30 -29.48 -13.73 19.36
CA ALA A 30 -28.22 -14.13 18.71
C ALA A 30 -27.48 -12.91 18.13
N VAL A 31 -28.20 -12.03 17.44
CA VAL A 31 -27.63 -10.79 16.89
C VAL A 31 -27.07 -9.93 18.00
N ARG A 32 -27.81 -9.67 19.08
CA ARG A 32 -27.31 -8.85 20.19
C ARG A 32 -26.02 -9.43 20.76
N SER A 33 -25.99 -10.73 21.07
CA SER A 33 -24.78 -11.37 21.59
C SER A 33 -23.61 -11.31 20.62
N ALA A 34 -23.86 -11.41 19.31
CA ALA A 34 -22.82 -11.35 18.29
C ALA A 34 -22.28 -9.92 18.10
N MET A 35 -23.16 -8.92 18.11
CA MET A 35 -22.82 -7.49 18.09
C MET A 35 -21.92 -7.14 19.28
N ASP A 36 -22.35 -7.50 20.50
CA ASP A 36 -21.59 -7.22 21.73
C ASP A 36 -20.21 -7.88 21.70
N ALA A 37 -20.11 -9.10 21.16
CA ALA A 37 -18.86 -9.85 21.09
C ALA A 37 -17.91 -9.38 19.97
N LEU A 38 -18.42 -8.69 18.94
CA LEU A 38 -17.62 -8.16 17.83
C LEU A 38 -17.30 -6.67 18.02
N ASP A 39 -18.00 -5.98 18.91
CA ASP A 39 -17.77 -4.58 19.29
C ASP A 39 -17.60 -3.65 18.07
N GLY A 40 -18.47 -3.83 17.07
CA GLY A 40 -18.45 -3.05 15.83
C GLY A 40 -17.31 -3.36 14.85
N GLN A 41 -16.42 -4.31 15.13
CA GLN A 41 -15.28 -4.66 14.27
C GLN A 41 -15.68 -5.32 12.93
N VAL A 42 -16.95 -5.71 12.76
CA VAL A 42 -17.51 -6.24 11.52
C VAL A 42 -18.80 -5.48 11.20
N ALA A 43 -19.06 -5.23 9.92
CA ALA A 43 -20.26 -4.56 9.45
C ALA A 43 -21.52 -5.15 10.08
N SER A 44 -22.36 -4.27 10.64
CA SER A 44 -23.53 -4.68 11.40
C SER A 44 -24.54 -5.47 10.54
N GLU A 45 -24.65 -5.07 9.28
CA GLU A 45 -25.49 -5.64 8.24
C GLU A 45 -25.06 -7.09 7.93
N ASP A 46 -23.76 -7.32 7.81
CA ASP A 46 -23.19 -8.64 7.52
C ASP A 46 -23.39 -9.59 8.72
N VAL A 47 -23.16 -9.13 9.95
CA VAL A 47 -23.41 -9.94 11.15
C VAL A 47 -24.91 -10.26 11.29
N CYS A 48 -25.79 -9.30 11.02
CA CYS A 48 -27.24 -9.54 11.05
C CYS A 48 -27.65 -10.65 10.07
N ALA A 49 -27.10 -10.64 8.86
CA ALA A 49 -27.37 -11.68 7.87
C ALA A 49 -26.76 -13.03 8.27
N LEU A 50 -25.49 -13.05 8.69
CA LEU A 50 -24.79 -14.28 9.06
C LEU A 50 -25.39 -14.94 10.30
N GLU A 51 -25.87 -14.19 11.29
CA GLU A 51 -26.58 -14.75 12.45
C GLU A 51 -27.93 -15.36 12.05
N ALA A 52 -28.64 -14.81 11.05
CA ALA A 52 -29.85 -15.42 10.53
C ALA A 52 -29.53 -16.76 9.84
N VAL A 53 -28.49 -16.78 8.99
CA VAL A 53 -28.03 -17.99 8.29
C VAL A 53 -27.53 -19.03 9.30
N ARG A 54 -26.78 -18.63 10.33
CA ARG A 54 -26.29 -19.52 11.39
C ARG A 54 -27.42 -20.21 12.15
N LEU A 55 -28.50 -19.48 12.43
CA LEU A 55 -29.63 -19.99 13.19
C LEU A 55 -30.60 -20.85 12.37
N PHE A 56 -30.85 -20.47 11.11
CA PHE A 56 -31.93 -21.05 10.30
C PHE A 56 -31.42 -21.90 9.12
N MET A 57 -30.14 -21.79 8.76
CA MET A 57 -29.48 -22.54 7.68
C MET A 57 -28.06 -23.00 8.11
N PRO A 58 -27.94 -23.80 9.19
CA PRO A 58 -26.64 -24.13 9.79
C PRO A 58 -25.70 -24.87 8.83
N ASP A 59 -26.22 -25.69 7.91
CA ASP A 59 -25.40 -26.40 6.92
C ASP A 59 -24.75 -25.43 5.93
N VAL A 60 -25.50 -24.42 5.46
CA VAL A 60 -24.96 -23.34 4.61
C VAL A 60 -23.92 -22.54 5.37
N PHE A 61 -24.19 -22.18 6.62
CA PHE A 61 -23.24 -21.48 7.48
C PHE A 61 -21.91 -22.24 7.62
N HIS A 62 -21.98 -23.56 7.83
CA HIS A 62 -20.81 -24.40 7.97
C HIS A 62 -20.05 -24.62 6.64
N GLN A 63 -20.75 -24.66 5.50
CA GLN A 63 -20.06 -24.69 4.20
C GLN A 63 -19.40 -23.34 3.88
N LEU A 64 -20.03 -22.22 4.25
CA LEU A 64 -19.44 -20.88 4.11
C LEU A 64 -18.14 -20.78 4.91
N SER A 65 -18.14 -21.21 6.18
CA SER A 65 -16.94 -21.15 7.04
C SER A 65 -15.75 -21.95 6.49
N ARG A 66 -16.00 -22.99 5.69
CA ARG A 66 -14.98 -23.84 5.04
C ARG A 66 -14.56 -23.35 3.65
N SER A 67 -15.25 -22.35 3.11
CA SER A 67 -15.07 -21.86 1.74
C SER A 67 -14.43 -20.47 1.70
N ARG A 68 -13.67 -20.11 2.74
CA ARG A 68 -12.97 -18.82 2.93
C ARG A 68 -12.43 -18.25 1.61
N ASP A 69 -11.45 -18.92 1.02
CA ASP A 69 -10.77 -18.40 -0.17
C ASP A 69 -11.71 -18.30 -1.39
N ALA A 70 -12.77 -19.10 -1.46
CA ALA A 70 -13.73 -19.04 -2.56
C ALA A 70 -14.71 -17.85 -2.43
N VAL A 71 -14.94 -17.35 -1.22
CA VAL A 71 -15.95 -16.29 -0.96
C VAL A 71 -15.34 -14.92 -0.68
N THR A 72 -14.05 -14.84 -0.32
CA THR A 72 -13.35 -13.59 0.01
C THR A 72 -12.27 -13.16 -0.99
N THR A 73 -11.73 -14.08 -1.80
CA THR A 73 -10.53 -13.78 -2.61
C THR A 73 -10.87 -12.99 -3.88
N ARG A 74 -10.16 -11.87 -4.10
CA ARG A 74 -9.90 -11.36 -5.47
C ARG A 74 -8.96 -12.34 -6.17
N LEU A 75 -9.49 -13.43 -6.72
CA LEU A 75 -8.66 -14.26 -7.59
C LEU A 75 -8.34 -13.43 -8.84
N GLY A 76 -7.04 -13.21 -9.08
CA GLY A 76 -6.54 -12.74 -10.37
C GLY A 76 -6.91 -13.70 -11.50
N GLN A 77 -6.49 -13.38 -12.73
CA GLN A 77 -6.90 -14.02 -13.99
C GLN A 77 -6.78 -15.57 -14.07
N PHE A 78 -6.14 -16.24 -13.10
CA PHE A 78 -6.10 -17.70 -13.03
C PHE A 78 -7.08 -18.23 -11.99
N MET A 79 -8.18 -18.80 -12.50
CA MET A 79 -9.21 -19.48 -11.73
C MET A 79 -8.95 -21.00 -11.71
N PRO A 80 -8.62 -21.62 -10.57
CA PRO A 80 -8.59 -23.07 -10.46
C PRO A 80 -10.04 -23.61 -10.39
N GLU A 81 -10.39 -24.63 -11.18
CA GLU A 81 -11.71 -25.29 -11.14
C GLU A 81 -12.11 -25.77 -9.72
N GLN A 82 -11.11 -26.05 -8.88
CA GLN A 82 -11.27 -26.43 -7.48
C GLN A 82 -12.01 -25.38 -6.62
N VAL A 83 -11.93 -24.09 -6.98
CA VAL A 83 -12.59 -23.00 -6.24
C VAL A 83 -14.08 -22.92 -6.56
N LYS A 84 -14.49 -23.24 -7.80
CA LYS A 84 -15.90 -23.25 -8.19
C LYS A 84 -16.68 -24.36 -7.44
N HIS A 85 -16.07 -25.54 -7.30
CA HIS A 85 -16.64 -26.65 -6.55
C HIS A 85 -16.92 -26.34 -5.08
N LEU A 86 -16.19 -25.41 -4.45
CA LEU A 86 -16.46 -24.95 -3.09
C LEU A 86 -17.80 -24.20 -3.00
N VAL A 87 -18.06 -23.33 -3.98
CA VAL A 87 -19.30 -22.56 -4.04
C VAL A 87 -20.49 -23.44 -4.45
N ASP A 88 -20.29 -24.41 -5.35
CA ASP A 88 -21.31 -25.41 -5.70
C ASP A 88 -21.75 -26.22 -4.47
N ARG A 89 -20.84 -26.51 -3.53
CA ARG A 89 -21.19 -27.19 -2.27
C ARG A 89 -22.12 -26.37 -1.39
N ILE A 90 -22.00 -25.04 -1.40
CA ILE A 90 -22.92 -24.14 -0.71
C ILE A 90 -24.31 -24.24 -1.35
N TYR A 91 -24.38 -24.26 -2.69
CA TYR A 91 -25.62 -24.48 -3.43
C TYR A 91 -26.19 -25.89 -3.32
N ALA A 92 -25.39 -26.89 -2.93
CA ALA A 92 -25.87 -28.26 -2.75
C ALA A 92 -26.61 -28.47 -1.41
N CYS A 93 -26.49 -27.54 -0.45
CA CYS A 93 -27.19 -27.61 0.83
C CYS A 93 -28.72 -27.58 0.65
N ASP A 94 -29.44 -28.26 1.55
CA ASP A 94 -30.91 -28.23 1.62
C ASP A 94 -31.38 -26.91 2.25
N ALA A 95 -31.40 -25.88 1.42
CA ALA A 95 -31.80 -24.53 1.80
C ALA A 95 -32.41 -23.78 0.61
N PRO A 96 -33.21 -22.73 0.84
CA PRO A 96 -33.80 -21.94 -0.23
C PRO A 96 -32.71 -21.35 -1.13
N LYS A 97 -32.68 -21.78 -2.41
CA LYS A 97 -31.61 -21.43 -3.36
C LYS A 97 -31.55 -19.92 -3.60
N GLU A 98 -32.70 -19.26 -3.61
CA GLU A 98 -32.86 -17.82 -3.78
C GLU A 98 -32.19 -17.06 -2.62
N VAL A 99 -32.39 -17.52 -1.37
CA VAL A 99 -31.77 -16.92 -0.18
C VAL A 99 -30.25 -17.11 -0.22
N VAL A 100 -29.76 -18.30 -0.61
CA VAL A 100 -28.32 -18.55 -0.77
C VAL A 100 -27.70 -17.66 -1.85
N SER A 101 -28.41 -17.47 -2.96
CA SER A 101 -27.98 -16.58 -4.06
C SER A 101 -27.89 -15.13 -3.61
N HIS A 102 -28.94 -14.62 -2.94
CA HIS A 102 -28.93 -13.25 -2.40
C HIS A 102 -27.88 -13.04 -1.33
N LEU A 103 -27.68 -14.01 -0.44
CA LEU A 103 -26.62 -13.99 0.57
C LEU A 103 -25.24 -13.83 -0.09
N LEU A 104 -24.92 -14.66 -1.09
CA LEU A 104 -23.64 -14.59 -1.78
C LEU A 104 -23.51 -13.27 -2.57
N ARG A 105 -24.56 -12.81 -3.24
CA ARG A 105 -24.54 -11.54 -3.98
C ARG A 105 -24.29 -10.34 -3.08
N LEU A 106 -24.91 -10.30 -1.90
CA LEU A 106 -24.89 -9.14 -1.00
C LEU A 106 -23.68 -9.12 -0.06
N LEU A 107 -23.29 -10.27 0.48
CA LEU A 107 -22.21 -10.38 1.48
C LEU A 107 -20.88 -10.87 0.90
N PHE A 108 -20.92 -11.71 -0.15
CA PHE A 108 -19.73 -12.30 -0.74
C PHE A 108 -19.68 -12.12 -2.26
N PRO A 109 -19.68 -10.87 -2.78
CA PRO A 109 -19.65 -10.63 -4.22
C PRO A 109 -18.54 -11.38 -4.99
N PRO A 110 -17.32 -11.61 -4.44
CA PRO A 110 -16.32 -12.45 -5.09
C PRO A 110 -16.83 -13.88 -5.36
N GLY A 111 -17.47 -14.51 -4.37
CA GLY A 111 -18.02 -15.86 -4.49
C GLY A 111 -19.22 -15.91 -5.44
N TYR A 112 -20.05 -14.86 -5.46
CA TYR A 112 -21.19 -14.78 -6.39
C TYR A 112 -20.76 -14.77 -7.86
N LYS A 113 -19.67 -14.06 -8.21
CA LYS A 113 -19.11 -14.01 -9.58
C LYS A 113 -18.69 -15.38 -10.11
N LEU A 114 -18.36 -16.34 -9.24
CA LEU A 114 -17.99 -17.70 -9.65
C LEU A 114 -19.20 -18.50 -10.17
N ILE A 115 -20.41 -18.11 -9.77
CA ILE A 115 -21.67 -18.74 -10.18
C ILE A 115 -22.28 -17.99 -11.37
N ASP A 116 -22.28 -16.66 -11.32
CA ASP A 116 -22.84 -15.80 -12.37
C ASP A 116 -21.79 -14.82 -12.92
N ALA A 117 -21.20 -15.19 -14.05
CA ALA A 117 -20.19 -14.40 -14.75
C ALA A 117 -20.75 -13.15 -15.44
N SER A 118 -22.08 -13.00 -15.52
CA SER A 118 -22.74 -11.84 -16.16
C SER A 118 -22.91 -10.64 -15.23
N GLY A 119 -22.75 -10.85 -13.92
CA GLY A 119 -22.89 -9.81 -12.90
C GLY A 119 -21.65 -8.94 -12.74
N TYR A 120 -21.70 -7.71 -13.28
CA TYR A 120 -20.69 -6.69 -13.02
C TYR A 120 -20.82 -6.16 -11.58
N VAL A 121 -20.03 -6.71 -10.63
CA VAL A 121 -19.86 -6.08 -9.32
C VAL A 121 -18.50 -5.38 -9.29
N ALA A 122 -18.49 -4.10 -9.64
CA ALA A 122 -17.37 -3.20 -9.39
C ALA A 122 -17.49 -2.63 -7.97
N ALA A 123 -17.37 -3.50 -6.96
CA ALA A 123 -17.07 -3.03 -5.62
C ALA A 123 -15.55 -3.14 -5.44
N ASP A 124 -14.92 -2.01 -5.16
CA ASP A 124 -13.49 -1.95 -4.88
C ASP A 124 -13.22 -2.58 -3.51
N VAL A 125 -12.18 -3.41 -3.38
CA VAL A 125 -11.80 -4.08 -2.11
C VAL A 125 -11.55 -3.05 -1.01
N SER A 126 -11.12 -1.86 -1.40
CA SER A 126 -11.00 -0.68 -0.54
C SER A 126 -12.30 -0.35 0.20
N ILE A 127 -13.46 -0.49 -0.46
CA ILE A 127 -14.78 -0.24 0.14
C ILE A 127 -15.09 -1.32 1.18
N TRP A 128 -14.85 -2.59 0.84
CA TRP A 128 -15.09 -3.70 1.79
C TRP A 128 -14.22 -3.61 3.03
N LEU A 129 -12.97 -3.17 2.88
CA LEU A 129 -12.07 -2.89 3.99
C LEU A 129 -12.61 -1.74 4.86
N LYS A 130 -12.91 -0.58 4.25
CA LYS A 130 -13.43 0.61 4.95
C LYS A 130 -14.74 0.33 5.69
N GLU A 131 -15.64 -0.43 5.07
CA GLU A 131 -16.95 -0.78 5.63
C GLU A 131 -16.89 -1.99 6.58
N ARG A 132 -15.71 -2.58 6.84
CA ARG A 132 -15.53 -3.77 7.70
C ARG A 132 -16.36 -4.99 7.26
N ARG A 133 -16.48 -5.20 5.93
CA ARG A 133 -17.34 -6.23 5.33
C ARG A 133 -16.70 -7.62 5.41
N VAL A 134 -17.50 -8.64 5.64
CA VAL A 134 -17.06 -10.06 5.65
C VAL A 134 -16.59 -10.56 4.28
N ALA A 135 -16.87 -9.82 3.21
CA ALA A 135 -16.27 -10.05 1.89
C ALA A 135 -14.74 -9.94 1.91
N TYR A 136 -14.18 -9.15 2.84
CA TYR A 136 -12.75 -9.05 3.04
C TYR A 136 -12.27 -10.15 3.99
N VAL A 137 -11.14 -10.78 3.63
CA VAL A 137 -10.69 -12.04 4.25
C VAL A 137 -10.45 -11.94 5.75
N ASP A 138 -9.96 -10.81 6.23
CA ASP A 138 -9.66 -10.64 7.66
C ASP A 138 -10.93 -10.46 8.52
N PHE A 139 -11.97 -9.82 7.98
CA PHE A 139 -13.27 -9.73 8.68
C PHE A 139 -14.04 -11.05 8.61
N PHE A 140 -13.85 -11.83 7.54
CA PHE A 140 -14.34 -13.21 7.49
C PHE A 140 -13.73 -14.05 8.62
N ASP A 141 -12.40 -14.02 8.77
CA ASP A 141 -11.70 -14.78 9.81
C ASP A 141 -12.05 -14.28 11.21
N LEU A 142 -12.16 -12.96 11.39
CA LEU A 142 -12.63 -12.38 12.65
C LEU A 142 -14.04 -12.85 13.01
N TYR A 143 -14.97 -12.90 12.05
CA TYR A 143 -16.33 -13.34 12.32
C TYR A 143 -16.42 -14.86 12.60
N PHE A 144 -15.87 -15.68 11.69
CA PHE A 144 -16.02 -17.15 11.74
C PHE A 144 -15.06 -17.84 12.69
N GLN A 145 -13.82 -17.34 12.80
CA GLN A 145 -12.76 -17.96 13.59
C GLN A 145 -12.49 -17.22 14.90
N ARG A 146 -12.98 -15.97 15.05
CA ARG A 146 -12.70 -15.09 16.19
C ARG A 146 -11.20 -14.81 16.34
N ILE A 147 -10.46 -14.89 15.24
CA ILE A 147 -9.04 -14.57 15.19
C ILE A 147 -8.91 -13.12 14.74
N GLN A 148 -8.28 -12.28 15.57
CA GLN A 148 -7.85 -10.96 15.12
C GLN A 148 -6.62 -11.15 14.24
N ASN A 149 -6.80 -10.91 12.94
CA ASN A 149 -5.72 -10.96 11.96
C ASN A 149 -4.98 -9.63 11.86
N GLU A 150 -3.82 -9.66 11.21
CA GLU A 150 -2.97 -8.50 10.97
C GLU A 150 -3.72 -7.36 10.26
N GLY A 151 -4.61 -7.65 9.29
CA GLY A 151 -5.36 -6.61 8.59
C GLY A 151 -6.45 -5.92 9.41
N VAL A 152 -7.12 -6.64 10.34
CA VAL A 152 -8.05 -5.99 11.30
C VAL A 152 -7.26 -5.07 12.23
N THR A 153 -6.13 -5.56 12.74
CA THR A 153 -5.26 -4.77 13.62
C THR A 153 -4.71 -3.54 12.91
N ALA A 154 -4.32 -3.69 11.64
CA ALA A 154 -3.84 -2.60 10.80
C ALA A 154 -4.93 -1.57 10.51
N LEU A 155 -6.17 -1.99 10.24
CA LEU A 155 -7.27 -1.04 10.06
C LEU A 155 -7.58 -0.28 11.36
N SER A 156 -7.65 -0.96 12.51
CA SER A 156 -7.88 -0.27 13.80
C SER A 156 -6.78 0.75 14.11
N LYS A 157 -5.51 0.39 13.86
CA LYS A 157 -4.37 1.32 13.98
C LYS A 157 -4.44 2.46 12.96
N ALA A 158 -4.94 2.20 11.75
CA ALA A 158 -5.15 3.23 10.73
C ALA A 158 -6.26 4.21 11.13
N GLU A 159 -7.37 3.73 11.68
CA GLU A 159 -8.43 4.58 12.24
C GLU A 159 -7.91 5.43 13.40
N GLN A 160 -7.10 4.85 14.29
CA GLN A 160 -6.41 5.60 15.34
C GLN A 160 -5.48 6.68 14.76
N ALA A 161 -4.77 6.41 13.65
CA ALA A 161 -3.97 7.42 12.98
C ALA A 161 -4.84 8.56 12.42
N VAL A 162 -6.01 8.27 11.84
CA VAL A 162 -6.96 9.27 11.35
C VAL A 162 -7.44 10.19 12.49
N GLU A 163 -7.75 9.64 13.66
CA GLU A 163 -8.11 10.44 14.85
C GLU A 163 -6.99 11.41 15.28
N LEU A 164 -5.73 11.08 14.97
CA LEU A 164 -4.55 11.89 15.27
C LEU A 164 -4.17 12.86 14.15
N PHE A 165 -4.93 12.93 13.04
CA PHE A 165 -4.60 13.84 11.93
C PHE A 165 -4.54 15.30 12.37
N ALA A 166 -5.31 15.74 13.36
CA ALA A 166 -5.25 17.10 13.88
C ALA A 166 -4.02 17.38 14.78
N GLU A 167 -3.29 16.33 15.21
CA GLU A 167 -2.23 16.39 16.22
C GLU A 167 -0.90 15.83 15.67
N PRO A 168 -0.12 16.60 14.87
CA PRO A 168 1.02 16.09 14.11
C PRO A 168 2.09 15.39 14.95
N GLU A 169 2.43 15.95 16.12
CA GLU A 169 3.42 15.33 17.03
C GLU A 169 2.93 13.98 17.57
N ARG A 170 1.63 13.83 17.85
CA ARG A 170 1.08 12.56 18.34
C ARG A 170 0.96 11.54 17.22
N LEU A 171 0.59 11.97 16.02
CA LEU A 171 0.58 11.12 14.83
C LEU A 171 1.99 10.58 14.53
N GLU A 172 2.99 11.45 14.53
CA GLU A 172 4.39 11.08 14.30
C GLU A 172 4.88 10.06 15.34
N ASN A 173 4.67 10.34 16.63
CA ASN A 173 5.02 9.42 17.71
C ASN A 173 4.29 8.07 17.62
N PHE A 174 3.01 8.09 17.26
CA PHE A 174 2.23 6.87 17.07
C PHE A 174 2.80 6.02 15.94
N LEU A 175 3.04 6.61 14.76
CA LEU A 175 3.57 5.89 13.61
C LEU A 175 5.00 5.38 13.83
N HIS A 176 5.83 6.11 14.57
CA HIS A 176 7.17 5.66 14.99
C HIS A 176 7.15 4.50 15.99
N SER A 177 6.04 4.31 16.72
CA SER A 177 5.92 3.20 17.68
C SER A 177 5.65 1.85 17.01
N LEU A 178 5.28 1.86 15.72
CA LEU A 178 4.96 0.67 14.94
C LEU A 178 6.22 0.00 14.40
N THR A 179 6.20 -1.33 14.26
CA THR A 179 7.25 -2.05 13.53
C THR A 179 7.16 -1.77 12.01
N CYS A 180 8.22 -2.05 11.25
CA CYS A 180 8.23 -1.86 9.79
C CYS A 180 7.06 -2.57 9.08
N ASP A 181 6.77 -3.81 9.45
CA ASP A 181 5.68 -4.59 8.85
C ASP A 181 4.30 -4.08 9.27
N GLU A 182 4.13 -3.70 10.55
CA GLU A 182 2.89 -3.08 11.02
C GLU A 182 2.63 -1.76 10.32
N LEU A 183 3.64 -0.90 10.19
CA LEU A 183 3.53 0.39 9.53
C LEU A 183 3.15 0.22 8.05
N ARG A 184 3.74 -0.75 7.33
CA ARG A 184 3.37 -1.04 5.94
C ARG A 184 1.89 -1.41 5.81
N ASN A 185 1.41 -2.29 6.69
CA ASN A 185 0.00 -2.73 6.70
C ASN A 185 -0.95 -1.59 7.10
N VAL A 186 -0.54 -0.75 8.05
CA VAL A 186 -1.28 0.45 8.46
C VAL A 186 -1.37 1.44 7.30
N LEU A 187 -0.27 1.76 6.62
CA LEU A 187 -0.26 2.65 5.45
C LEU A 187 -1.15 2.14 4.32
N ALA A 188 -1.15 0.83 4.06
CA ALA A 188 -2.04 0.21 3.09
C ALA A 188 -3.52 0.37 3.47
N SER A 189 -3.84 0.21 4.76
CA SER A 189 -5.21 0.36 5.28
C SER A 189 -5.66 1.84 5.29
N LEU A 190 -4.75 2.75 5.66
CA LEU A 190 -4.96 4.19 5.72
C LEU A 190 -5.32 4.77 4.34
N GLU A 191 -4.85 4.15 3.24
CA GLU A 191 -5.23 4.54 1.87
C GLU A 191 -6.74 4.48 1.65
N SER A 192 -7.44 3.51 2.27
CA SER A 192 -8.91 3.38 2.20
C SER A 192 -9.64 4.48 2.98
N LEU A 193 -8.98 5.08 3.97
CA LEU A 193 -9.49 6.14 4.85
C LEU A 193 -9.03 7.54 4.42
N ALA A 194 -8.32 7.66 3.28
CA ALA A 194 -7.71 8.92 2.85
C ALA A 194 -8.74 10.06 2.60
N ASP A 195 -10.01 9.74 2.35
CA ASP A 195 -11.05 10.74 2.13
C ASP A 195 -11.50 11.45 3.43
N ASP A 196 -11.11 10.92 4.60
CA ASP A 196 -11.49 11.46 5.90
C ASP A 196 -10.55 12.59 6.40
N CYS A 197 -9.53 12.96 5.60
CA CYS A 197 -8.58 14.04 5.92
C CYS A 197 -9.14 15.42 5.55
N LEU A 198 -9.12 16.36 6.51
CA LEU A 198 -9.55 17.74 6.28
C LEU A 198 -8.52 18.52 5.46
N ALA A 199 -8.98 19.49 4.66
CA ALA A 199 -8.09 20.34 3.85
C ALA A 199 -7.02 21.07 4.68
N SER A 200 -7.33 21.45 5.93
CA SER A 200 -6.38 22.06 6.86
C SER A 200 -5.28 21.11 7.36
N GLU A 201 -5.50 19.80 7.24
CA GLU A 201 -4.60 18.75 7.76
C GLU A 201 -3.64 18.21 6.70
N VAL A 202 -4.00 18.38 5.43
CA VAL A 202 -3.28 17.82 4.27
C VAL A 202 -1.77 18.03 4.36
N VAL A 203 -1.33 19.24 4.65
CA VAL A 203 0.11 19.55 4.64
C VAL A 203 0.86 18.79 5.73
N HIS A 204 0.49 18.97 7.00
CA HIS A 204 1.28 18.37 8.08
C HIS A 204 1.15 16.85 8.12
N VAL A 205 -0.02 16.27 7.80
CA VAL A 205 -0.17 14.81 7.69
C VAL A 205 0.75 14.27 6.60
N SER A 206 0.81 14.94 5.44
CA SER A 206 1.71 14.53 4.35
C SER A 206 3.18 14.64 4.73
N VAL A 207 3.57 15.67 5.49
CA VAL A 207 4.93 15.82 6.02
C VAL A 207 5.28 14.65 6.93
N VAL A 208 4.41 14.30 7.89
CA VAL A 208 4.63 13.17 8.79
C VAL A 208 4.78 11.87 8.01
N LEU A 209 3.84 11.56 7.09
CA LEU A 209 3.87 10.33 6.30
C LEU A 209 5.15 10.18 5.46
N LEU A 210 5.60 11.24 4.80
CA LEU A 210 6.78 11.18 3.94
C LEU A 210 8.10 11.24 4.72
N ASN A 211 8.15 11.94 5.86
CA ASN A 211 9.34 11.96 6.72
C ASN A 211 9.54 10.65 7.51
N LEU A 212 8.52 9.78 7.60
CA LEU A 212 8.64 8.43 8.16
C LEU A 212 9.39 7.46 7.23
N LEU A 213 9.35 7.70 5.91
CA LEU A 213 9.85 6.76 4.90
C LEU A 213 11.33 6.36 5.05
N PRO A 214 12.28 7.26 5.39
CA PRO A 214 13.68 6.87 5.55
C PRO A 214 13.90 5.68 6.51
N ASN A 215 13.09 5.59 7.56
CA ASN A 215 13.25 4.54 8.57
C ASN A 215 12.78 3.17 8.05
N VAL A 216 11.74 3.14 7.20
CA VAL A 216 11.15 1.89 6.70
C VAL A 216 11.84 1.44 5.42
N MET A 217 12.13 2.39 4.54
CA MET A 217 12.64 2.12 3.19
C MET A 217 14.09 1.61 3.19
N THR A 218 14.82 1.75 4.29
CA THR A 218 16.18 1.20 4.43
C THR A 218 16.17 -0.34 4.39
N GLU A 219 15.12 -0.96 4.93
CA GLU A 219 14.95 -2.42 4.97
C GLU A 219 14.11 -2.95 3.78
N GLU A 220 13.31 -2.10 3.14
CA GLU A 220 12.49 -2.49 1.99
C GLU A 220 13.31 -2.57 0.70
N LEU A 221 13.48 -3.78 0.19
CA LEU A 221 13.97 -4.00 -1.16
C LEU A 221 12.82 -3.87 -2.17
N PRO A 222 12.96 -3.04 -3.22
CA PRO A 222 12.02 -3.03 -4.32
C PRO A 222 12.18 -4.33 -5.12
N GLY A 223 11.50 -5.40 -4.69
CA GLY A 223 11.39 -6.64 -5.45
C GLY A 223 10.47 -6.46 -6.68
N SER A 224 10.58 -7.37 -7.66
CA SER A 224 9.98 -7.25 -9.00
C SER A 224 8.46 -6.96 -9.07
N PHE A 225 7.71 -7.13 -7.98
CA PHE A 225 6.24 -6.93 -7.94
C PHE A 225 5.71 -6.41 -6.58
N GLY A 226 6.57 -5.92 -5.68
CA GLY A 226 6.15 -5.48 -4.33
C GLY A 226 5.70 -4.02 -4.28
N VAL A 227 4.54 -3.75 -3.68
CA VAL A 227 4.10 -2.39 -3.34
C VAL A 227 4.81 -1.95 -2.06
N THR A 228 5.59 -0.88 -2.12
CA THR A 228 6.41 -0.38 -1.00
C THR A 228 5.65 0.60 -0.11
N SER A 229 6.18 0.87 1.09
CA SER A 229 5.64 1.89 1.99
C SER A 229 5.65 3.29 1.35
N ALA A 230 6.69 3.62 0.57
CA ALA A 230 6.76 4.85 -0.22
C ALA A 230 5.62 4.94 -1.27
N TYR A 231 5.21 3.81 -1.86
CA TYR A 231 4.09 3.81 -2.79
C TYR A 231 2.78 4.20 -2.11
N TYR A 232 2.46 3.62 -0.95
CA TYR A 232 1.24 3.92 -0.20
C TYR A 232 1.22 5.37 0.26
N ALA A 233 2.30 5.82 0.92
CA ALA A 233 2.43 7.20 1.37
C ALA A 233 2.28 8.20 0.22
N GLY A 234 2.97 7.98 -0.91
CA GLY A 234 2.87 8.84 -2.09
C GLY A 234 1.46 8.89 -2.70
N ARG A 235 0.72 7.76 -2.72
CA ARG A 235 -0.68 7.74 -3.18
C ARG A 235 -1.63 8.47 -2.24
N MET A 236 -1.42 8.36 -0.94
CA MET A 236 -2.23 9.08 0.04
C MET A 236 -2.05 10.58 -0.06
N VAL A 237 -0.79 11.06 -0.06
CA VAL A 237 -0.45 12.47 -0.24
C VAL A 237 -1.06 13.02 -1.54
N SER A 238 -1.05 12.22 -2.60
CA SER A 238 -1.70 12.56 -3.86
C SER A 238 -3.21 12.79 -3.72
N ARG A 239 -3.92 11.91 -3.00
CA ARG A 239 -5.36 12.07 -2.74
C ARG A 239 -5.64 13.29 -1.87
N PHE A 240 -4.83 13.51 -0.84
CA PHE A 240 -4.94 14.70 0.03
C PHE A 240 -4.75 16.00 -0.74
N LEU A 241 -3.76 16.08 -1.63
CA LEU A 241 -3.57 17.27 -2.45
C LEU A 241 -4.70 17.46 -3.47
N LEU A 242 -5.26 16.37 -4.00
CA LEU A 242 -6.41 16.43 -4.91
C LEU A 242 -7.70 16.89 -4.23
N SER A 243 -7.85 16.69 -2.92
CA SER A 243 -9.03 17.18 -2.18
C SER A 243 -9.03 18.70 -2.00
N ILE A 244 -7.88 19.37 -2.20
CA ILE A 244 -7.77 20.83 -2.22
C ILE A 244 -8.35 21.37 -3.54
N ALA A 245 -9.52 22.00 -3.49
CA ALA A 245 -10.23 22.45 -4.70
C ALA A 245 -9.49 23.55 -5.49
N GLY A 246 -8.79 24.47 -4.82
CA GLY A 246 -8.11 25.59 -5.46
C GLY A 246 -6.73 25.23 -6.00
N GLU A 247 -6.46 25.53 -7.29
CA GLU A 247 -5.13 25.30 -7.89
C GLU A 247 -4.02 26.13 -7.23
N ASP A 248 -4.31 27.38 -6.86
CA ASP A 248 -3.33 28.25 -6.17
C ASP A 248 -3.04 27.75 -4.75
N GLU A 249 -4.08 27.33 -4.02
CA GLU A 249 -3.96 26.77 -2.68
C GLU A 249 -3.15 25.48 -2.69
N ARG A 250 -3.38 24.66 -3.72
CA ARG A 250 -2.64 23.43 -3.91
C ARG A 250 -1.18 23.67 -4.29
N GLU A 251 -0.90 24.60 -5.20
CA GLU A 251 0.47 25.01 -5.52
C GLU A 251 1.20 25.51 -4.25
N ALA A 252 0.54 26.33 -3.44
CA ALA A 252 1.09 26.80 -2.17
C ALA A 252 1.34 25.65 -1.17
N ALA A 253 0.41 24.70 -1.05
CA ALA A 253 0.58 23.50 -0.23
C ALA A 253 1.79 22.67 -0.70
N MET A 254 1.99 22.53 -2.01
CA MET A 254 3.15 21.81 -2.55
C MET A 254 4.47 22.49 -2.22
N TYR A 255 4.56 23.82 -2.32
CA TYR A 255 5.76 24.55 -1.89
C TYR A 255 6.03 24.35 -0.40
N LYS A 256 5.00 24.45 0.43
CA LYS A 256 5.11 24.22 1.88
C LYS A 256 5.59 22.81 2.20
N LEU A 257 5.05 21.79 1.53
CA LEU A 257 5.54 20.40 1.63
C LEU A 257 7.00 20.28 1.23
N LEU A 258 7.38 20.83 0.08
CA LEU A 258 8.76 20.75 -0.39
C LEU A 258 9.75 21.41 0.58
N ASP A 259 9.32 22.43 1.34
CA ASP A 259 10.16 23.10 2.33
C ASP A 259 10.25 22.34 3.66
N GLU A 260 9.15 21.74 4.12
CA GLU A 260 9.07 21.00 5.39
C GLU A 260 9.61 19.55 5.30
N LEU A 261 9.68 18.98 4.10
CA LEU A 261 10.22 17.64 3.89
C LEU A 261 11.74 17.61 4.04
N THR A 262 12.21 16.64 4.84
CA THR A 262 13.61 16.54 5.27
C THR A 262 14.53 15.88 4.25
N THR A 263 13.99 15.04 3.36
CA THR A 263 14.76 14.27 2.37
C THR A 263 14.38 14.64 0.94
N LEU A 264 15.35 14.58 0.01
CA LEU A 264 15.07 14.70 -1.42
C LEU A 264 14.21 13.54 -1.92
N SER A 265 14.38 12.36 -1.31
CA SER A 265 13.62 11.14 -1.61
C SER A 265 12.13 11.33 -1.30
N GLY A 266 11.77 11.86 -0.13
CA GLY A 266 10.38 12.19 0.19
C GLY A 266 9.81 13.28 -0.72
N ARG A 267 10.62 14.30 -1.06
CA ARG A 267 10.21 15.32 -2.04
C ARG A 267 9.98 14.72 -3.43
N LEU A 268 10.77 13.72 -3.83
CA LEU A 268 10.60 13.03 -5.10
C LEU A 268 9.27 12.27 -5.15
N GLU A 269 8.82 11.67 -4.05
CA GLU A 269 7.50 11.01 -4.00
C GLU A 269 6.36 11.98 -4.33
N LEU A 270 6.50 13.24 -3.95
CA LEU A 270 5.55 14.29 -4.34
C LEU A 270 5.64 14.60 -5.85
N ILE A 271 6.86 14.77 -6.38
CA ILE A 271 7.09 15.14 -7.79
C ILE A 271 6.65 14.03 -8.75
N LEU A 272 6.98 12.77 -8.47
CA LEU A 272 6.67 11.64 -9.34
C LEU A 272 5.18 11.47 -9.58
N ARG A 273 4.35 11.88 -8.63
CA ARG A 273 2.89 11.77 -8.72
C ARG A 273 2.28 12.89 -9.57
N MET A 274 2.93 14.05 -9.65
CA MET A 274 2.61 15.04 -10.68
C MET A 274 2.96 14.55 -12.09
N GLN A 275 3.93 13.65 -12.24
CA GLN A 275 4.53 13.30 -13.53
C GLN A 275 4.17 11.91 -14.09
N SER A 276 3.35 11.09 -13.42
CA SER A 276 3.35 9.65 -13.73
C SER A 276 2.62 9.18 -14.99
N LYS A 277 2.11 10.06 -15.88
CA LYS A 277 1.70 9.84 -17.31
C LYS A 277 0.56 10.79 -17.70
N ASN A 278 0.88 12.01 -18.12
CA ASN A 278 -0.14 13.05 -18.19
C ASN A 278 -0.61 13.40 -19.61
N GLN A 279 -1.59 12.63 -20.10
CA GLN A 279 -2.67 13.13 -20.97
C GLN A 279 -3.94 13.49 -20.14
N ASP A 280 -4.00 13.08 -18.87
CA ASP A 280 -5.15 13.23 -17.96
C ASP A 280 -4.87 14.15 -16.75
N LEU A 281 -4.13 15.26 -16.94
CA LEU A 281 -3.88 16.32 -15.92
C LEU A 281 -5.15 17.04 -15.41
N GLN A 282 -6.33 16.46 -15.59
CA GLN A 282 -7.55 17.05 -15.05
C GLN A 282 -7.45 17.09 -13.53
N GLY A 283 -7.35 18.32 -13.01
CA GLY A 283 -7.55 18.61 -11.61
C GLY A 283 -6.33 18.53 -10.71
N TRP A 284 -5.07 18.50 -11.19
CA TRP A 284 -3.86 18.66 -10.35
C TRP A 284 -3.35 20.11 -10.29
N LEU A 285 -2.49 20.47 -11.24
CA LEU A 285 -2.02 21.82 -11.49
C LEU A 285 -1.93 22.01 -13.01
N PRO A 286 -2.22 23.21 -13.52
CA PRO A 286 -1.85 23.60 -14.86
C PRO A 286 -0.37 23.33 -15.12
N LYS A 287 -0.05 22.93 -16.36
CA LYS A 287 1.31 22.58 -16.78
C LYS A 287 2.36 23.61 -16.36
N GLU A 288 2.06 24.90 -16.52
CA GLU A 288 2.97 25.99 -16.14
C GLU A 288 3.32 25.94 -14.64
N LYS A 289 2.33 25.80 -13.77
CA LYS A 289 2.52 25.72 -12.31
C LYS A 289 3.29 24.47 -11.93
N ALA A 290 2.95 23.32 -12.51
CA ALA A 290 3.65 22.06 -12.28
C ALA A 290 5.14 22.18 -12.62
N GLU A 291 5.47 22.76 -13.79
CA GLU A 291 6.87 22.98 -14.19
C GLU A 291 7.63 23.92 -13.24
N ARG A 292 6.95 24.94 -12.66
CA ARG A 292 7.56 25.81 -11.63
C ARG A 292 7.88 25.05 -10.35
N VAL A 293 6.97 24.19 -9.89
CA VAL A 293 7.17 23.35 -8.69
C VAL A 293 8.30 22.34 -8.92
N GLU A 294 8.35 21.69 -10.07
CA GLU A 294 9.44 20.79 -10.43
C GLU A 294 10.80 21.50 -10.51
N GLY A 295 10.84 22.69 -11.12
CA GLY A 295 12.05 23.51 -11.15
C GLY A 295 12.51 23.93 -9.75
N TYR A 296 11.58 24.19 -8.83
CA TYR A 296 11.89 24.46 -7.42
C TYR A 296 12.53 23.24 -6.74
N TRP A 297 11.96 22.05 -6.94
CA TRP A 297 12.55 20.82 -6.43
C TRP A 297 13.94 20.54 -7.02
N ARG A 298 14.14 20.67 -8.33
CA ARG A 298 15.47 20.48 -8.97
C ARG A 298 16.51 21.45 -8.44
N ARG A 299 16.14 22.71 -8.14
CA ARG A 299 17.03 23.67 -7.46
C ARG A 299 17.42 23.18 -6.07
N ALA A 300 16.49 22.60 -5.30
CA ALA A 300 16.79 22.02 -4.00
C ALA A 300 17.74 20.82 -4.10
N VAL A 301 17.57 19.95 -5.11
CA VAL A 301 18.51 18.85 -5.40
C VAL A 301 19.91 19.41 -5.62
N ARG A 302 20.08 20.35 -6.56
CA ARG A 302 21.38 20.99 -6.83
C ARG A 302 22.00 21.63 -5.58
N LYS A 303 21.19 22.35 -4.80
CA LYS A 303 21.65 23.00 -3.56
C LYS A 303 22.20 21.99 -2.56
N LYS A 304 21.53 20.86 -2.36
CA LYS A 304 22.01 19.80 -1.45
C LYS A 304 23.31 19.16 -1.97
N MET A 305 23.42 18.91 -3.28
CA MET A 305 24.65 18.35 -3.89
C MET A 305 25.89 19.25 -3.71
N MET A 306 25.70 20.56 -3.62
CA MET A 306 26.82 21.50 -3.41
C MET A 306 27.26 21.61 -1.94
N HIS A 307 26.52 21.02 -1.00
CA HIS A 307 26.79 21.15 0.41
C HIS A 307 27.63 19.96 0.91
N ALA A 308 28.90 20.24 1.25
CA ALA A 308 29.95 19.25 1.50
C ALA A 308 29.69 18.31 2.70
N GLU A 309 28.83 18.69 3.64
CA GLU A 309 28.53 17.92 4.86
C GLU A 309 27.06 17.48 4.92
N SER A 310 26.46 17.22 3.76
CA SER A 310 25.09 16.73 3.70
C SER A 310 24.97 15.33 4.29
N ASP A 311 23.95 15.12 5.13
CA ASP A 311 23.56 13.78 5.54
C ASP A 311 22.79 13.08 4.40
N TRP A 312 23.39 12.00 3.90
CA TRP A 312 22.85 11.14 2.84
C TRP A 312 22.21 9.87 3.37
N SER A 313 22.39 9.55 4.66
CA SER A 313 21.94 8.27 5.25
C SER A 313 20.43 8.07 5.17
N LYS A 314 19.67 9.17 5.13
CA LYS A 314 18.20 9.16 5.04
C LYS A 314 17.66 9.17 3.60
N GLU A 315 18.52 9.29 2.59
CA GLU A 315 18.10 9.37 1.18
C GLU A 315 17.88 7.99 0.57
N TYR A 316 16.74 7.36 0.89
CA TYR A 316 16.39 6.00 0.46
C TYR A 316 16.20 5.82 -1.05
N ALA A 317 15.98 6.90 -1.81
CA ALA A 317 15.74 6.86 -3.26
C ALA A 317 16.73 7.74 -4.05
N LEU A 318 17.94 7.95 -3.53
CA LEU A 318 18.91 8.91 -4.06
C LEU A 318 19.22 8.71 -5.56
N LEU A 319 19.43 7.48 -6.03
CA LEU A 319 19.65 7.20 -7.45
C LEU A 319 18.49 7.71 -8.29
N ARG A 320 17.25 7.42 -7.88
CA ARG A 320 16.04 7.84 -8.59
C ARG A 320 15.87 9.36 -8.57
N VAL A 321 16.21 10.02 -7.46
CA VAL A 321 16.23 11.49 -7.35
C VAL A 321 17.10 12.08 -8.45
N LEU A 322 18.33 11.58 -8.61
CA LEU A 322 19.28 12.10 -9.58
C LEU A 322 18.87 11.81 -11.03
N LEU A 323 18.41 10.59 -11.31
CA LEU A 323 17.93 10.21 -12.65
C LEU A 323 16.75 11.09 -13.08
N VAL A 324 15.77 11.32 -12.19
CA VAL A 324 14.62 12.16 -12.48
C VAL A 324 15.04 13.62 -12.63
N ALA A 325 15.92 14.13 -11.75
CA ALA A 325 16.40 15.50 -11.84
C ALA A 325 17.15 15.78 -13.15
N ARG A 326 17.97 14.84 -13.63
CA ARG A 326 18.68 14.93 -14.92
C ARG A 326 17.73 14.80 -16.11
N LYS A 327 16.86 13.79 -16.10
CA LYS A 327 15.93 13.50 -17.21
C LYS A 327 15.01 14.67 -17.52
N PHE A 328 14.60 15.43 -16.50
CA PHE A 328 13.68 16.57 -16.64
C PHE A 328 14.37 17.92 -16.42
N ALA A 329 15.70 17.98 -16.46
CA ALA A 329 16.42 19.24 -16.47
C ALA A 329 16.11 20.00 -17.78
N ARG A 330 16.00 21.33 -17.67
CA ARG A 330 15.91 22.20 -18.85
C ARG A 330 17.32 22.58 -19.31
N ASP A 331 17.45 22.93 -20.58
CA ASP A 331 18.74 23.30 -21.20
C ASP A 331 19.42 24.51 -20.53
N ASP A 332 18.64 25.38 -19.88
CA ASP A 332 19.11 26.56 -19.13
C ASP A 332 19.47 26.25 -17.67
N GLU A 333 19.21 25.04 -17.18
CA GLU A 333 19.53 24.63 -15.82
C GLU A 333 20.96 24.08 -15.70
N PRO A 334 21.73 24.44 -14.66
CA PRO A 334 23.05 23.85 -14.42
C PRO A 334 22.98 22.34 -14.21
N GLU A 335 24.01 21.62 -14.67
CA GLU A 335 24.13 20.18 -14.47
C GLU A 335 24.27 19.81 -12.98
N VAL A 336 23.69 18.67 -12.61
CA VAL A 336 23.83 18.12 -11.25
C VAL A 336 25.16 17.38 -11.14
N SER A 337 26.13 18.00 -10.47
CA SER A 337 27.43 17.41 -10.16
C SER A 337 27.33 16.42 -9.00
N VAL A 338 28.05 15.30 -9.12
CA VAL A 338 28.12 14.26 -8.10
C VAL A 338 29.24 14.59 -7.10
N PRO A 339 28.96 14.66 -5.79
CA PRO A 339 29.97 14.95 -4.77
C PRO A 339 31.09 13.90 -4.72
N ASP A 340 32.30 14.36 -4.39
CA ASP A 340 33.42 13.49 -4.01
C ASP A 340 33.34 13.11 -2.52
N ASP A 341 32.32 12.31 -2.19
CA ASP A 341 32.03 11.92 -0.80
C ASP A 341 31.75 10.40 -0.74
N PRO A 342 32.50 9.64 0.10
CA PRO A 342 32.22 8.24 0.36
C PRO A 342 30.81 7.99 0.89
N ASN A 343 30.27 8.85 1.76
CA ASN A 343 28.92 8.67 2.31
C ASN A 343 27.85 8.84 1.23
N PHE A 344 28.02 9.83 0.33
CA PHE A 344 27.19 9.97 -0.86
C PHE A 344 27.24 8.72 -1.73
N THR A 345 28.45 8.21 -2.01
CA THR A 345 28.63 7.01 -2.85
C THR A 345 27.96 5.80 -2.22
N TYR A 346 28.08 5.62 -0.91
CA TYR A 346 27.41 4.55 -0.18
C TYR A 346 25.88 4.67 -0.26
N ALA A 347 25.31 5.84 0.00
CA ALA A 347 23.87 6.07 -0.10
C ALA A 347 23.34 5.84 -1.51
N LEU A 348 24.11 6.26 -2.53
CA LEU A 348 23.75 6.04 -3.93
C LEU A 348 23.71 4.54 -4.27
N LEU A 349 24.73 3.78 -3.85
CA LEU A 349 24.77 2.32 -4.01
C LEU A 349 23.61 1.64 -3.28
N LEU A 350 23.35 2.04 -2.03
CA LEU A 350 22.25 1.48 -1.24
C LEU A 350 20.89 1.70 -1.92
N SER A 351 20.65 2.90 -2.45
CA SER A 351 19.42 3.24 -3.20
C SER A 351 19.31 2.55 -4.58
N SER A 352 20.40 1.97 -5.08
CA SER A 352 20.44 1.25 -6.36
C SER A 352 20.19 -0.25 -6.22
N ARG A 353 20.06 -0.73 -4.98
CA ARG A 353 19.90 -2.14 -4.64
C ARG A 353 18.51 -2.65 -5.05
N GLY A 354 18.47 -3.83 -5.66
CA GLY A 354 17.25 -4.54 -6.02
C GLY A 354 17.39 -6.04 -5.85
N GLU A 355 16.29 -6.77 -6.05
CA GLU A 355 16.28 -8.24 -6.04
C GLU A 355 15.79 -8.80 -7.38
N MET A 356 16.53 -9.75 -7.93
CA MET A 356 16.05 -10.58 -9.02
C MET A 356 15.53 -11.91 -8.45
N SER A 357 14.25 -12.20 -8.67
CA SER A 357 13.67 -13.51 -8.36
C SER A 357 13.67 -14.40 -9.60
N SER A 358 14.33 -15.55 -9.54
CA SER A 358 14.17 -16.59 -10.56
C SER A 358 13.24 -17.69 -10.03
N SER A 359 12.10 -17.88 -10.71
CA SER A 359 11.26 -19.07 -10.55
C SER A 359 11.52 -19.98 -11.74
N LEU A 360 12.33 -21.03 -11.55
CA LEU A 360 12.39 -22.12 -12.53
C LEU A 360 11.05 -22.86 -12.47
N LEU A 361 10.40 -23.02 -13.63
CA LEU A 361 9.02 -23.52 -13.85
C LEU A 361 8.64 -24.84 -13.14
N ASP A 362 9.57 -25.52 -12.46
CA ASP A 362 9.38 -26.85 -11.86
C ASP A 362 9.83 -26.95 -10.38
N ARG A 363 10.12 -25.82 -9.70
CA ARG A 363 10.42 -25.81 -8.26
C ARG A 363 9.68 -24.72 -7.50
N ARG A 364 9.12 -25.08 -6.34
CA ARG A 364 8.48 -24.15 -5.37
C ARG A 364 9.47 -23.22 -4.66
N SER A 365 10.77 -23.32 -4.93
CA SER A 365 11.81 -22.49 -4.33
C SER A 365 12.11 -21.29 -5.21
N VAL A 366 11.82 -20.08 -4.74
CA VAL A 366 12.25 -18.82 -5.35
C VAL A 366 13.69 -18.53 -4.92
N LYS A 367 14.64 -18.48 -5.86
CA LYS A 367 15.98 -17.95 -5.58
C LYS A 367 15.94 -16.44 -5.76
N ARG A 368 16.30 -15.70 -4.71
CA ARG A 368 16.48 -14.24 -4.75
C ARG A 368 17.96 -13.93 -4.86
N THR A 369 18.32 -13.00 -5.72
CA THR A 369 19.70 -12.55 -5.91
C THR A 369 19.74 -11.04 -5.81
N ALA A 370 20.58 -10.51 -4.92
CA ALA A 370 20.79 -9.08 -4.78
C ALA A 370 21.47 -8.53 -6.04
N THR A 371 21.01 -7.38 -6.51
CA THR A 371 21.49 -6.74 -7.74
C THR A 371 21.66 -5.25 -7.53
N LEU A 372 22.47 -4.62 -8.38
CA LEU A 372 22.60 -3.18 -8.46
C LEU A 372 22.10 -2.71 -9.82
N LEU A 373 21.46 -1.54 -9.84
CA LEU A 373 21.13 -0.80 -11.05
C LEU A 373 22.40 -0.21 -11.69
N TRP A 374 23.29 -1.08 -12.15
CA TRP A 374 24.67 -0.77 -12.52
C TRP A 374 24.77 0.21 -13.69
N GLU A 375 23.98 0.02 -14.74
CA GLU A 375 23.95 0.93 -15.90
C GLU A 375 23.55 2.34 -15.49
N GLN A 376 22.57 2.47 -14.59
CA GLN A 376 22.15 3.77 -14.07
C GLN A 376 23.23 4.41 -13.18
N LEU A 377 23.99 3.62 -12.44
CA LEU A 377 25.15 4.13 -11.68
C LEU A 377 26.23 4.67 -12.62
N ILE A 378 26.55 3.96 -13.71
CA ILE A 378 27.49 4.42 -14.73
C ILE A 378 27.01 5.76 -15.33
N GLU A 379 25.73 5.86 -15.67
CA GLU A 379 25.11 7.10 -16.16
C GLU A 379 25.28 8.26 -15.17
N ILE A 380 25.02 8.04 -13.87
CA ILE A 380 25.17 9.08 -12.85
C ILE A 380 26.61 9.58 -12.71
N TYR A 381 27.58 8.67 -12.67
CA TYR A 381 29.00 9.03 -12.59
C TYR A 381 29.60 9.49 -13.92
N GLY A 382 28.86 9.42 -15.03
CA GLY A 382 29.36 9.80 -16.35
C GLY A 382 30.45 8.87 -16.89
N GLY A 383 30.49 7.62 -16.40
CA GLY A 383 31.45 6.60 -16.87
C GLY A 383 31.89 5.62 -15.79
N GLU A 384 32.23 4.42 -16.25
CA GLU A 384 32.59 3.30 -15.38
C GLU A 384 33.92 3.53 -14.64
N THR A 385 34.90 4.17 -15.27
CA THR A 385 36.20 4.46 -14.64
C THR A 385 36.07 5.33 -13.39
N LEU A 386 35.17 6.33 -13.41
CA LEU A 386 34.94 7.18 -12.24
C LEU A 386 34.18 6.43 -11.15
N LEU A 387 33.16 5.65 -11.52
CA LEU A 387 32.42 4.79 -10.60
C LEU A 387 33.34 3.80 -9.88
N GLN A 388 34.22 3.10 -10.60
CA GLN A 388 35.19 2.17 -10.01
C GLN A 388 36.15 2.88 -9.04
N LYS A 389 36.65 4.07 -9.41
CA LYS A 389 37.50 4.88 -8.51
C LYS A 389 36.76 5.23 -7.21
N ARG A 390 35.47 5.58 -7.31
CA ARG A 390 34.61 5.93 -6.16
C ARG A 390 34.33 4.73 -5.27
N ILE A 391 34.06 3.56 -5.87
CA ILE A 391 33.88 2.29 -5.14
C ILE A 391 35.16 1.90 -4.40
N ASN A 392 36.32 2.02 -5.03
CA ASN A 392 37.61 1.70 -4.38
C ASN A 392 37.89 2.63 -3.19
N ALA A 393 37.61 3.93 -3.33
CA ALA A 393 37.72 4.89 -2.23
C ALA A 393 36.75 4.57 -1.09
N LEU A 394 35.52 4.18 -1.42
CA LEU A 394 34.51 3.74 -0.46
C LEU A 394 34.91 2.45 0.25
N ALA A 395 35.42 1.44 -0.46
CA ALA A 395 35.88 0.18 0.11
C ALA A 395 37.10 0.36 1.03
N ALA A 396 37.93 1.38 0.79
CA ALA A 396 39.01 1.77 1.69
C ALA A 396 38.55 2.62 2.89
N SER A 397 37.30 3.08 2.90
CA SER A 397 36.72 3.82 4.01
C SER A 397 36.32 2.87 5.17
N ARG A 398 36.05 3.43 6.35
CA ARG A 398 35.57 2.69 7.53
C ARG A 398 34.04 2.65 7.64
N ILE A 399 33.33 2.83 6.53
CA ILE A 399 31.86 2.76 6.52
C ILE A 399 31.44 1.31 6.72
N ASP A 400 30.47 1.10 7.61
CA ASP A 400 29.93 -0.23 7.90
C ASP A 400 29.05 -0.72 6.75
N ASP A 401 29.39 -1.87 6.18
CA ASP A 401 28.66 -2.47 5.06
C ASP A 401 27.56 -3.41 5.56
N GLN A 402 26.69 -2.91 6.44
CA GLN A 402 25.60 -3.69 7.05
C GLN A 402 24.77 -4.46 6.02
N PHE A 403 24.61 -3.90 4.82
CA PHE A 403 23.79 -4.42 3.73
C PHE A 403 24.57 -5.15 2.62
N GLY A 404 25.89 -5.33 2.78
CA GLY A 404 26.73 -6.00 1.79
C GLY A 404 26.83 -5.28 0.44
N VAL A 405 26.48 -3.99 0.38
CA VAL A 405 26.36 -3.23 -0.86
C VAL A 405 27.73 -2.82 -1.40
N ILE A 406 28.71 -2.56 -0.51
CA ILE A 406 30.09 -2.27 -0.92
C ILE A 406 30.69 -3.53 -1.54
N ALA A 407 30.54 -4.67 -0.87
CA ALA A 407 31.03 -5.95 -1.38
C ALA A 407 30.40 -6.30 -2.74
N LEU A 408 29.08 -6.11 -2.89
CA LEU A 408 28.39 -6.31 -4.16
C LEU A 408 28.91 -5.36 -5.26
N ALA A 409 29.12 -4.08 -4.95
CA ALA A 409 29.64 -3.11 -5.92
C ALA A 409 31.07 -3.43 -6.39
N VAL A 410 31.92 -3.97 -5.50
CA VAL A 410 33.26 -4.45 -5.86
C VAL A 410 33.17 -5.63 -6.84
N LEU A 411 32.25 -6.57 -6.63
CA LEU A 411 32.06 -7.69 -7.57
C LEU A 411 31.64 -7.20 -8.96
N TYR A 412 30.72 -6.24 -9.04
CA TYR A 412 30.33 -5.62 -10.31
C TYR A 412 31.51 -4.90 -10.97
N ALA A 413 32.31 -4.16 -10.21
CA ALA A 413 33.50 -3.47 -10.72
C ALA A 413 34.58 -4.44 -11.26
N GLU A 414 34.62 -5.67 -10.75
CA GLU A 414 35.50 -6.75 -11.25
C GLU A 414 34.90 -7.51 -12.45
N GLY A 415 33.68 -7.18 -12.89
CA GLY A 415 32.98 -7.85 -13.98
C GLY A 415 32.45 -9.24 -13.62
N LYS A 416 32.27 -9.55 -12.34
CA LYS A 416 31.72 -10.84 -11.85
C LYS A 416 30.20 -10.81 -11.82
N ALA A 417 29.57 -11.97 -11.97
CA ALA A 417 28.12 -12.07 -11.96
C ALA A 417 27.57 -11.93 -10.52
N PRO A 418 26.35 -11.37 -10.34
CA PRO A 418 25.74 -11.23 -9.02
C PRO A 418 25.48 -12.56 -8.33
N GLU A 419 25.39 -13.65 -9.10
CA GLU A 419 25.18 -15.01 -8.58
C GLU A 419 26.39 -15.58 -7.83
N ASP A 420 27.58 -15.00 -8.02
CA ASP A 420 28.82 -15.38 -7.33
C ASP A 420 28.91 -14.75 -5.93
N ALA A 421 27.98 -13.84 -5.60
CA ALA A 421 27.85 -13.19 -4.31
C ALA A 421 27.07 -14.12 -3.34
N GLY A 422 27.80 -14.99 -2.63
CA GLY A 422 27.22 -15.91 -1.65
C GLY A 422 26.77 -15.20 -0.36
N PHE A 423 25.74 -14.37 -0.45
CA PHE A 423 25.10 -13.70 0.70
C PHE A 423 23.84 -14.41 1.16
#